data_AF-X6LM60-F1
#
_entry.id   AF-X6LM60-F1
#
_cell.length_a   1.000
_cell.length_b   1.000
_cell.length_c   1.000
_cell.angle_alpha   90.00
_cell.angle_beta   90.00
_cell.angle_gamma   90.00
#
_symmetry.space_group_name_H-M   'P 1'
#
loop_
_entity.id
_entity.type
_entity.pdbx_description
1 polymer ?
#
loop_
_entity_poly.entity_id
_entity_poly.type
_entity_poly.pdbx_seq_one_letter_code
_entity_poly.pdbx_strand_id
1 'polypeptide(L)'
;FFFFFFFFFFFFFDQTNLLVHTLAINNKMKGNVYCRVALGSESRECFIKDGFKCVVIIDKSAAYSKDMPIAFLNRFEKQLISYQNSLPWYMRNWIPKMTTMLCEVFAVNEDELPLLFPGFNPETVASALSWCLAEKPEEQKHAENEPTELKEEQVKPKILQLFGAVSHPETVVRMACERKKRFQKDKAKQDIFHTL
;
A
#
# COMPACT_ATOMS: atom_id res chain seq x y z
N PHE A 1 -12.72 3.27 5.73
CA PHE A 1 -12.93 1.93 6.30
C PHE A 1 -13.03 0.92 5.17
N PHE A 2 -11.92 0.26 4.83
CA PHE A 2 -11.93 -0.95 4.01
C PHE A 2 -11.34 -2.06 4.89
N PHE A 3 -12.21 -2.86 5.50
CA PHE A 3 -11.80 -4.07 6.18
C PHE A 3 -11.47 -5.12 5.11
N PHE A 4 -10.18 -5.33 4.83
CA PHE A 4 -9.75 -6.59 4.26
C PHE A 4 -9.51 -7.56 5.41
N PHE A 5 -10.39 -8.55 5.57
CA PHE A 5 -10.06 -9.73 6.36
C PHE A 5 -8.95 -10.47 5.63
N PHE A 6 -7.74 -10.45 6.21
CA PHE A 6 -6.62 -11.27 5.76
C PHE A 6 -6.92 -12.73 6.11
N PHE A 7 -7.31 -13.54 5.13
CA PHE A 7 -7.13 -14.98 5.21
C PHE A 7 -5.80 -15.31 4.53
N PHE A 8 -4.78 -15.61 5.34
CA PHE A 8 -3.53 -16.19 4.86
C PHE A 8 -3.81 -17.60 4.35
N PHE A 9 -3.98 -17.76 3.03
CA PHE A 9 -3.83 -19.04 2.36
C PHE A 9 -2.42 -19.12 1.79
N PHE A 10 -1.49 -19.68 2.55
CA PHE A 10 -0.20 -20.09 2.01
C PHE A 10 -0.42 -21.31 1.11
N PHE A 11 -0.24 -21.13 -0.20
CA PHE A 11 -0.08 -22.22 -1.15
C PHE A 11 1.41 -22.30 -1.52
N PHE A 12 2.15 -23.17 -0.86
CA PHE A 12 3.46 -23.61 -1.34
C PHE A 12 3.30 -24.95 -2.07
N PHE A 13 3.89 -25.06 -3.25
CA PHE A 13 3.98 -26.31 -4.00
C PHE A 13 5.45 -26.78 -3.94
N ASP A 14 5.68 -27.88 -3.19
CA ASP A 14 6.90 -28.70 -2.98
C ASP A 14 8.14 -28.03 -2.32
N GLN A 15 8.96 -28.66 -1.46
CA GLN A 15 9.23 -30.11 -1.28
C GLN A 15 9.60 -30.53 0.17
N THR A 16 9.48 -29.66 1.18
CA THR A 16 9.67 -30.04 2.59
C THR A 16 8.71 -29.21 3.48
N ASN A 17 7.93 -29.90 4.32
CA ASN A 17 6.92 -29.35 5.26
C ASN A 17 5.62 -28.79 4.65
N LEU A 18 4.78 -29.73 4.19
CA LEU A 18 3.35 -29.88 4.51
C LEU A 18 2.52 -28.60 4.76
N LEU A 19 1.89 -28.05 3.71
CA LEU A 19 0.56 -27.43 3.75
C LEU A 19 0.06 -27.15 2.32
N VAL A 20 -0.61 -28.14 1.73
CA VAL A 20 -1.20 -28.09 0.38
C VAL A 20 -2.70 -27.80 0.51
N HIS A 21 -3.17 -26.64 0.05
CA HIS A 21 -4.58 -26.25 0.13
C HIS A 21 -5.36 -26.42 -1.17
N THR A 22 -5.33 -27.55 -1.87
CA THR A 22 -6.10 -27.70 -3.13
C THR A 22 -7.61 -27.47 -2.94
N LEU A 23 -8.12 -26.30 -3.38
CA LEU A 23 -9.54 -26.02 -3.48
C LEU A 23 -10.08 -26.66 -4.77
N ALA A 24 -10.72 -27.81 -4.64
CA ALA A 24 -11.56 -28.38 -5.67
C ALA A 24 -13.02 -28.06 -5.32
N ILE A 25 -13.71 -27.33 -6.20
CA ILE A 25 -15.16 -27.09 -6.08
C ILE A 25 -15.86 -28.33 -6.62
N ASN A 26 -16.56 -29.06 -5.76
CA ASN A 26 -17.37 -30.20 -6.17
C ASN A 26 -18.85 -29.78 -6.28
N ASN A 27 -19.55 -30.44 -7.21
CA ASN A 27 -20.90 -30.10 -7.65
C ASN A 27 -21.92 -29.89 -6.52
N LYS A 28 -22.88 -28.98 -6.79
CA LYS A 28 -24.02 -28.63 -5.93
C LYS A 28 -24.73 -29.86 -5.41
N MET A 29 -24.69 -30.09 -4.09
CA MET A 29 -25.67 -30.95 -3.41
C MET A 29 -26.74 -30.06 -2.79
N LYS A 30 -28.00 -30.25 -3.21
CA LYS A 30 -29.18 -29.51 -2.67
C LYS A 30 -29.07 -27.98 -2.74
N GLY A 31 -28.36 -27.43 -3.73
CA GLY A 31 -28.17 -25.99 -3.92
C GLY A 31 -26.97 -25.40 -3.18
N ASN A 32 -26.40 -26.12 -2.21
CA ASN A 32 -25.24 -25.71 -1.44
C ASN A 32 -23.94 -26.05 -2.18
N VAL A 33 -22.98 -25.12 -2.15
CA VAL A 33 -21.63 -25.29 -2.73
C VAL A 33 -20.68 -25.77 -1.64
N TYR A 34 -19.86 -26.76 -1.95
CA TYR A 34 -18.82 -27.28 -1.04
C TYR A 34 -17.45 -27.23 -1.72
N CYS A 35 -16.40 -26.97 -0.95
CA CYS A 35 -15.02 -27.17 -1.39
C CYS A 35 -14.34 -28.23 -0.53
N ARG A 36 -13.44 -28.99 -1.14
CA ARG A 36 -12.53 -29.84 -0.37
C ARG A 36 -11.38 -28.98 0.14
N VAL A 37 -11.13 -29.03 1.45
CA VAL A 37 -9.97 -28.40 2.10
C VAL A 37 -9.08 -29.52 2.62
N ALA A 38 -7.80 -29.48 2.27
CA ALA A 38 -6.80 -30.41 2.76
C ALA A 38 -5.86 -29.73 3.77
N LEU A 39 -5.47 -30.47 4.80
CA LEU A 39 -4.51 -30.12 5.83
C LEU A 39 -3.60 -31.34 6.05
N GLY A 40 -2.40 -31.33 5.46
CA GLY A 40 -1.53 -32.50 5.48
C GLY A 40 -2.15 -33.69 4.75
N SER A 41 -2.28 -34.83 5.44
CA SER A 41 -2.94 -36.04 4.92
C SER A 41 -4.46 -36.03 5.11
N GLU A 42 -5.00 -35.09 5.89
CA GLU A 42 -6.44 -34.99 6.12
C GLU A 42 -7.10 -34.10 5.07
N SER A 43 -8.32 -34.46 4.67
CA SER A 43 -9.13 -33.61 3.82
C SER A 43 -10.60 -33.68 4.22
N ARG A 44 -11.28 -32.53 4.23
CA ARG A 44 -12.70 -32.43 4.56
C ARG A 44 -13.45 -31.62 3.51
N GLU A 45 -14.73 -31.93 3.33
CA GLU A 45 -15.62 -31.09 2.55
C GLU A 45 -16.20 -29.98 3.44
N CYS A 46 -16.01 -28.74 3.02
CA CYS A 46 -16.42 -27.55 3.74
C CYS A 46 -17.48 -26.81 2.94
N PHE A 47 -18.54 -26.38 3.62
CA PHE A 47 -19.58 -25.57 3.02
C PHE A 47 -19.05 -24.17 2.67
N ILE A 48 -19.31 -23.71 1.45
CA ILE A 48 -18.98 -22.37 0.99
C ILE A 48 -20.24 -21.52 1.09
N LYS A 49 -20.18 -20.50 1.94
CA LYS A 49 -21.26 -19.52 2.06
C LYS A 49 -21.40 -18.72 0.78
N ASP A 50 -22.65 -18.45 0.38
CA ASP A 50 -22.95 -17.56 -0.74
C ASP A 50 -22.29 -16.18 -0.56
N GLY A 51 -21.68 -15.68 -1.63
CA GLY A 51 -20.93 -14.42 -1.62
C GLY A 51 -19.52 -14.50 -1.03
N PHE A 52 -19.04 -15.69 -0.63
CA PHE A 52 -17.64 -15.87 -0.26
C PHE A 52 -16.71 -15.46 -1.41
N LYS A 53 -15.67 -14.68 -1.08
CA LYS A 53 -14.62 -14.25 -2.02
C LYS A 53 -13.25 -14.57 -1.44
N CYS A 54 -12.36 -15.08 -2.28
CA CYS A 54 -10.96 -15.29 -1.95
C CYS A 54 -10.12 -14.29 -2.74
N VAL A 55 -9.29 -13.51 -2.03
CA VAL A 55 -8.34 -12.57 -2.63
C VAL A 55 -6.94 -13.00 -2.21
N VAL A 56 -6.07 -13.19 -3.18
CA VAL A 56 -4.67 -13.55 -2.95
C VAL A 56 -3.82 -12.36 -3.35
N ILE A 57 -3.03 -11.84 -2.40
CA ILE A 57 -2.11 -10.73 -2.62
C ILE A 57 -0.71 -11.31 -2.71
N ILE A 58 -0.02 -11.05 -3.83
CA ILE A 58 1.30 -11.58 -4.13
C ILE A 58 2.12 -10.45 -4.75
N ASP A 59 3.40 -10.37 -4.37
CA ASP A 59 4.34 -9.49 -5.06
C ASP A 59 4.46 -9.87 -6.53
N LYS A 60 4.54 -8.86 -7.40
CA LYS A 60 4.65 -9.06 -8.85
C LYS A 60 5.85 -9.96 -9.21
N SER A 61 7.00 -9.77 -8.55
CA SER A 61 8.20 -10.57 -8.78
C SER A 61 7.99 -12.05 -8.41
N ALA A 62 7.31 -12.32 -7.30
CA ALA A 62 6.98 -13.67 -6.87
C ALA A 62 5.94 -14.32 -7.80
N ALA A 63 4.92 -13.56 -8.24
CA ALA A 63 3.89 -14.04 -9.15
C ALA A 63 4.43 -14.49 -10.51
N TYR A 64 5.52 -13.91 -11.00
CA TYR A 64 6.17 -14.31 -12.26
C TYR A 64 7.49 -15.06 -12.06
N SER A 65 7.75 -15.53 -10.84
CA SER A 65 8.92 -16.37 -10.55
C SER A 65 8.77 -17.77 -11.15
N LYS A 66 9.89 -18.47 -11.36
CA LYS A 66 9.87 -19.86 -11.84
C LYS A 66 9.22 -20.83 -10.85
N ASP A 67 9.23 -20.48 -9.58
CA ASP A 67 8.70 -21.31 -8.49
C ASP A 67 7.17 -21.19 -8.37
N MET A 68 6.56 -20.18 -9.00
CA MET A 68 5.12 -19.96 -8.95
C MET A 68 4.38 -20.89 -9.93
N PRO A 69 3.50 -21.80 -9.46
CA PRO A 69 2.78 -22.69 -10.36
C PRO A 69 1.80 -21.90 -11.25
N ILE A 70 2.01 -21.94 -12.57
CA ILE A 70 1.14 -21.25 -13.55
C ILE A 70 -0.32 -21.67 -13.39
N ALA A 71 -0.56 -22.96 -13.11
CA ALA A 71 -1.90 -23.50 -12.87
C ALA A 71 -2.60 -22.88 -11.64
N PHE A 72 -1.84 -22.43 -10.64
CA PHE A 72 -2.40 -21.71 -9.50
C PHE A 72 -2.86 -20.32 -9.91
N LEU A 73 -2.00 -19.54 -10.59
CA LEU A 73 -2.31 -18.19 -11.05
C LEU A 73 -3.48 -18.14 -12.04
N ASN A 74 -3.66 -19.18 -12.85
CA ASN A 74 -4.75 -19.25 -13.84
C ASN A 74 -6.13 -19.49 -13.23
N ARG A 75 -6.21 -19.79 -11.92
CA ARG A 75 -7.49 -19.92 -11.20
C ARG A 75 -8.03 -18.59 -10.69
N PHE A 76 -7.24 -17.52 -10.76
CA PHE A 76 -7.60 -16.20 -10.26
C PHE A 76 -7.69 -15.19 -11.41
N GLU A 77 -8.64 -14.27 -11.29
CA GLU A 77 -8.61 -13.01 -12.03
C GLU A 77 -7.42 -12.19 -11.54
N LYS A 78 -6.54 -11.77 -12.45
CA LYS A 78 -5.29 -11.09 -12.11
C LYS A 78 -5.49 -9.58 -12.23
N GLN A 79 -5.29 -8.87 -11.13
CA GLN A 79 -5.33 -7.41 -11.10
C GLN A 79 -4.01 -6.89 -10.54
N LEU A 80 -3.37 -5.95 -11.24
CA LEU A 80 -2.18 -5.28 -10.77
C LEU A 80 -2.58 -4.02 -10.02
N ILE A 81 -2.37 -4.03 -8.70
CA ILE A 81 -2.67 -2.88 -7.83
C ILE A 81 -1.33 -2.26 -7.42
N SER A 82 -1.22 -0.95 -7.63
CA SER A 82 -0.17 -0.11 -7.06
C SER A 82 -0.79 1.21 -6.62
N TYR A 83 -0.17 1.92 -5.67
CA TYR A 83 -0.70 3.20 -5.23
C TYR A 83 -0.76 4.19 -6.40
N GLN A 84 0.27 4.20 -7.25
CA GLN A 84 0.28 5.05 -8.44
C GLN A 84 -0.86 4.72 -9.42
N ASN A 85 -1.19 3.43 -9.62
CA ASN A 85 -2.27 3.02 -10.50
C ASN A 85 -3.67 3.21 -9.87
N SER A 86 -3.77 3.16 -8.55
CA SER A 86 -5.01 3.41 -7.82
C SER A 86 -5.35 4.89 -7.72
N LEU A 87 -4.37 5.79 -7.86
CA LEU A 87 -4.62 7.22 -7.88
C LEU A 87 -5.38 7.65 -9.15
N PRO A 88 -6.32 8.61 -9.02
CA PRO A 88 -6.91 9.31 -10.15
C PRO A 88 -5.82 9.94 -11.03
N TRP A 89 -6.05 9.95 -12.35
CA TRP A 89 -5.05 10.39 -13.33
C TRP A 89 -4.49 11.79 -13.04
N TYR A 90 -5.31 12.72 -12.56
CA TYR A 90 -4.90 14.09 -12.26
C TYR A 90 -3.94 14.19 -11.07
N MET A 91 -4.07 13.32 -10.06
CA MET A 91 -3.17 13.28 -8.90
C MET A 91 -1.86 12.57 -9.18
N ARG A 92 -1.81 11.70 -10.20
CA ARG A 92 -0.53 11.08 -10.61
C ARG A 92 0.48 12.14 -11.04
N ASN A 93 0.01 13.23 -11.65
CA ASN A 93 0.83 14.38 -12.01
C ASN A 93 1.36 15.16 -10.80
N TRP A 94 0.84 14.91 -9.60
CA TRP A 94 1.33 15.53 -8.37
C TRP A 94 2.45 14.74 -7.72
N ILE A 95 2.60 13.45 -8.01
CA ILE A 95 3.71 12.63 -7.48
C ILE A 95 5.05 13.33 -7.68
N PRO A 96 5.49 13.68 -8.91
CA PRO A 96 6.77 14.36 -9.10
C PRO A 96 6.81 15.72 -8.39
N LYS A 97 5.72 16.49 -8.40
CA LYS A 97 5.66 17.79 -7.72
C LYS A 97 5.86 17.67 -6.21
N MET A 98 5.24 16.67 -5.58
CA MET A 98 5.35 16.44 -4.14
C MET A 98 6.73 15.90 -3.79
N THR A 99 7.31 15.05 -4.63
CA THR A 99 8.72 14.62 -4.48
C THR A 99 9.66 15.82 -4.55
N THR A 100 9.55 16.68 -5.57
CA THR A 100 10.35 17.91 -5.67
C THR A 100 10.17 18.81 -4.46
N MET A 101 8.92 18.97 -3.99
CA MET A 101 8.63 19.77 -2.81
C MET A 101 9.27 19.19 -1.54
N LEU A 102 9.28 17.87 -1.35
CA LEU A 102 10.00 17.23 -0.24
C LEU A 102 11.51 17.49 -0.35
N CYS A 103 12.10 17.31 -1.53
CA CYS A 103 13.52 17.61 -1.77
C CYS A 103 13.86 19.07 -1.41
N GLU A 104 13.02 20.03 -1.82
CA GLU A 104 13.20 21.45 -1.53
C GLU A 104 13.10 21.77 -0.03
N VAL A 105 12.09 21.24 0.66
CA VAL A 105 11.84 21.53 2.08
C VAL A 105 12.94 20.94 2.96
N PHE A 106 13.37 19.71 2.67
CA PHE A 106 14.41 19.03 3.42
C PHE A 106 15.83 19.33 2.90
N ALA A 107 15.95 20.12 1.83
CA ALA A 107 17.21 20.49 1.17
C ALA A 107 18.06 19.27 0.77
N VAL A 108 17.40 18.24 0.26
CA VAL A 108 17.98 16.94 -0.17
C VAL A 108 17.74 16.70 -1.66
N ASN A 109 18.54 15.81 -2.24
CA ASN A 109 18.24 15.25 -3.56
C ASN A 109 17.27 14.05 -3.42
N GLU A 110 16.67 13.62 -4.53
CA GLU A 110 15.68 12.54 -4.52
C GLU A 110 16.27 11.18 -4.06
N ASP A 111 17.53 10.91 -4.42
CA ASP A 111 18.27 9.71 -4.02
C ASP A 111 18.57 9.65 -2.51
N GLU A 112 18.44 10.77 -1.81
CA GLU A 112 18.68 10.88 -0.37
C GLU A 112 17.40 10.78 0.46
N LEU A 113 16.22 10.80 -0.17
CA LEU A 113 14.94 10.63 0.52
C LEU A 113 14.86 9.31 1.32
N PRO A 114 15.40 8.17 0.84
CA PRO A 114 15.47 6.94 1.65
C PRO A 114 16.38 7.01 2.87
N LEU A 115 17.37 7.90 2.88
CA LEU A 115 18.22 8.13 4.06
C LEU A 115 17.49 8.97 5.11
N LEU A 116 16.57 9.82 4.65
CA LEU A 116 15.81 10.75 5.48
C LEU A 116 14.55 10.11 6.07
N PHE A 117 13.84 9.32 5.27
CA PHE A 117 12.58 8.67 5.62
C PHE A 117 12.75 7.15 5.56
N PRO A 118 12.71 6.44 6.69
CA PRO A 118 12.82 4.99 6.71
C PRO A 118 11.75 4.33 5.84
N GLY A 119 12.17 3.41 4.97
CA GLY A 119 11.26 2.69 4.08
C GLY A 119 10.74 3.52 2.90
N PHE A 120 11.30 4.73 2.65
CA PHE A 120 10.99 5.48 1.44
C PHE A 120 11.31 4.66 0.20
N ASN A 121 10.36 4.63 -0.73
CA ASN A 121 10.44 3.92 -1.99
C ASN A 121 9.64 4.72 -3.05
N PRO A 122 9.72 4.33 -4.34
CA PRO A 122 9.04 5.06 -5.41
C PRO A 122 7.52 5.21 -5.25
N GLU A 123 6.86 4.33 -4.50
CA GLU A 123 5.42 4.38 -4.24
C GLU A 123 5.05 5.17 -2.97
N THR A 124 6.02 5.60 -2.15
CA THR A 124 5.75 6.26 -0.86
C THR A 124 4.93 7.55 -1.02
N VAL A 125 5.26 8.38 -2.01
CA VAL A 125 4.52 9.62 -2.29
C VAL A 125 3.12 9.32 -2.82
N ALA A 126 2.97 8.31 -3.69
CA ALA A 126 1.67 7.88 -4.18
C ALA A 126 0.77 7.32 -3.07
N SER A 127 1.37 6.60 -2.11
CA SER A 127 0.69 6.10 -0.91
C SER A 127 0.21 7.25 -0.02
N ALA A 128 1.06 8.25 0.23
CA ALA A 128 0.68 9.45 0.99
C ALA A 128 -0.46 10.24 0.31
N LEU A 129 -0.41 10.38 -1.01
CA LEU A 129 -1.50 10.99 -1.80
C LEU A 129 -2.80 10.20 -1.69
N SER A 130 -2.72 8.87 -1.71
CA SER A 130 -3.88 7.98 -1.55
C SER A 130 -4.49 8.09 -0.16
N TRP A 131 -3.65 8.26 0.88
CA TRP A 131 -4.11 8.52 2.24
C TRP A 131 -4.85 9.85 2.34
N CYS A 132 -4.32 10.93 1.74
CA CYS A 132 -4.99 12.23 1.70
C CYS A 132 -6.37 12.16 1.02
N LEU A 133 -6.53 11.32 -0.01
CA LEU A 133 -7.82 11.06 -0.66
C LEU A 133 -8.80 10.30 0.23
N ALA A 134 -8.30 9.35 1.03
CA ALA A 134 -9.13 8.52 1.89
C ALA A 134 -9.64 9.28 3.12
N GLU A 135 -8.91 10.32 3.55
CA GLU A 135 -9.19 11.13 4.74
C GLU A 135 -10.30 12.19 4.53
N LYS A 136 -11.31 11.92 3.68
CA LYS A 136 -12.41 12.87 3.45
C LYS A 136 -13.15 13.19 4.76
N PRO A 137 -13.45 14.47 5.05
CA PRO A 137 -14.28 14.84 6.20
C PRO A 137 -15.63 14.14 6.17
N GLU A 138 -16.14 13.75 7.34
CA GLU A 138 -17.46 13.10 7.53
C GLU A 138 -18.60 13.85 6.79
N GLU A 139 -18.51 15.17 6.69
CA GLU A 139 -19.51 16.05 6.07
C GLU A 139 -19.65 15.87 4.53
N GLN A 140 -18.66 15.29 3.85
CA GLN A 140 -18.70 15.02 2.41
C GLN A 140 -19.11 13.58 2.06
N LYS A 141 -19.41 12.74 3.06
CA LYS A 141 -19.87 11.36 2.82
C LYS A 141 -21.31 11.28 2.31
N HIS A 142 -22.10 12.35 2.45
CA HIS A 142 -23.52 12.39 2.08
C HIS A 142 -23.82 13.02 0.71
N ALA A 143 -22.83 13.57 0.00
CA ALA A 143 -22.97 14.09 -1.35
C ALA A 143 -22.35 13.10 -2.36
N GLU A 144 -23.06 12.01 -2.63
CA GLU A 144 -22.53 10.82 -3.32
C GLU A 144 -22.21 10.94 -4.82
N ASN A 145 -22.34 12.11 -5.47
CA ASN A 145 -22.37 12.12 -6.95
C ASN A 145 -21.27 12.92 -7.67
N GLU A 146 -20.30 13.54 -7.00
CA GLU A 146 -19.14 14.09 -7.69
C GLU A 146 -17.82 13.76 -6.99
N PRO A 147 -16.77 13.36 -7.74
CA PRO A 147 -15.43 13.26 -7.19
C PRO A 147 -15.03 14.65 -6.72
N THR A 148 -15.10 14.88 -5.41
CA THR A 148 -14.60 16.12 -4.80
C THR A 148 -13.12 16.23 -5.14
N GLU A 149 -12.80 17.06 -6.12
CA GLU A 149 -11.43 17.31 -6.54
C GLU A 149 -10.73 18.00 -5.37
N LEU A 150 -9.91 17.24 -4.65
CA LEU A 150 -8.96 17.81 -3.70
C LEU A 150 -8.10 18.82 -4.45
N LYS A 151 -7.82 19.95 -3.83
CA LYS A 151 -6.92 20.97 -4.39
C LYS A 151 -5.49 20.71 -3.94
N GLU A 152 -4.52 20.97 -4.81
CA GLU A 152 -3.09 20.73 -4.55
C GLU A 152 -2.63 21.45 -3.26
N GLU A 153 -3.15 22.65 -3.01
CA GLU A 153 -2.84 23.50 -1.85
C GLU A 153 -3.29 22.89 -0.52
N GLN A 154 -4.35 22.06 -0.53
CA GLN A 154 -4.85 21.40 0.67
C GLN A 154 -4.05 20.12 0.99
N VAL A 155 -3.49 19.49 -0.04
CA VAL A 155 -2.77 18.22 0.08
C VAL A 155 -1.30 18.45 0.47
N LYS A 156 -0.66 19.50 -0.05
CA LYS A 156 0.72 19.88 0.32
C LYS A 156 0.99 19.89 1.83
N PRO A 157 0.23 20.64 2.66
CA PRO A 157 0.51 20.70 4.09
C PRO A 157 0.31 19.36 4.80
N LYS A 158 -0.64 18.52 4.35
CA LYS A 158 -0.86 17.18 4.90
C LYS A 158 0.31 16.25 4.61
N ILE A 159 0.80 16.25 3.37
CA ILE A 159 1.98 15.47 2.98
C ILE A 159 3.19 15.91 3.81
N LEU A 160 3.43 17.22 3.91
CA LEU A 160 4.55 17.73 4.72
C LEU A 160 4.46 17.30 6.19
N GLN A 161 3.26 17.33 6.76
CA GLN A 161 3.02 16.85 8.12
C GLN A 161 3.31 15.35 8.26
N LEU A 162 2.86 14.52 7.32
CA LEU A 162 3.12 13.07 7.33
C LEU A 162 4.63 12.79 7.28
N PHE A 163 5.34 13.38 6.31
CA PHE A 163 6.77 13.15 6.13
C PHE A 163 7.59 13.76 7.28
N GLY A 164 7.20 14.94 7.77
CA GLY A 164 7.82 15.56 8.94
C GLY A 164 7.72 14.70 10.19
N ALA A 165 6.63 13.97 10.39
CA ALA A 165 6.46 13.07 11.54
C ALA A 165 7.32 11.80 11.47
N VAL A 166 7.69 11.33 10.27
CA VAL A 166 8.46 10.09 10.07
C VAL A 166 9.92 10.32 9.68
N SER A 167 10.35 11.58 9.53
CA SER A 167 11.74 11.90 9.21
C SER A 167 12.67 11.54 10.36
N HIS A 168 13.87 11.05 10.06
CA HIS A 168 14.93 10.86 11.06
C HIS A 168 15.54 12.21 11.47
N PRO A 169 15.30 12.69 12.71
CA PRO A 169 15.72 14.03 13.10
C PRO A 169 17.24 14.20 13.11
N GLU A 170 17.98 13.15 13.49
CA GLU A 170 19.45 13.15 13.45
C GLU A 170 19.99 13.31 12.02
N THR A 171 19.37 12.63 11.06
CA THR A 171 19.73 12.73 9.64
C THR A 171 19.42 14.13 9.10
N VAL A 172 18.28 14.72 9.47
CA VAL A 172 17.92 16.11 9.12
C VAL A 172 19.00 17.07 9.60
N VAL A 173 19.38 16.98 10.89
CA VAL A 173 20.39 17.86 11.50
C VAL A 173 21.76 17.67 10.85
N ARG A 174 22.20 16.42 10.68
CA ARG A 174 23.49 16.09 10.04
C ARG A 174 23.57 16.69 8.63
N MET A 175 22.54 16.46 7.81
CA MET A 175 22.52 16.99 6.43
C MET A 175 22.47 18.52 6.39
N ALA A 176 21.76 19.16 7.32
CA ALA A 176 21.74 20.62 7.45
C ALA A 176 23.13 21.17 7.83
N CYS A 177 23.84 20.52 8.75
CA CYS A 177 25.20 20.89 9.16
C CYS A 177 26.21 20.74 8.00
N GLU A 178 26.17 19.63 7.27
CA GLU A 178 27.08 19.34 6.16
C GLU A 178 26.93 20.34 4.99
N ARG A 179 25.70 20.72 4.67
CA ARG A 179 25.40 21.52 3.47
C ARG A 179 25.47 23.03 3.68
N LYS A 180 25.56 23.51 4.93
CA LYS A 180 25.43 24.93 5.31
C LYS A 180 24.16 25.61 4.74
N LYS A 181 23.21 24.84 4.22
CA LYS A 181 21.91 25.29 3.71
C LYS A 181 20.93 25.15 4.86
N ARG A 182 20.15 26.20 5.12
CA ARG A 182 19.17 26.18 6.21
C ARG A 182 18.04 25.23 5.85
N PHE A 183 17.88 24.18 6.66
CA PHE A 183 16.64 23.44 6.77
C PHE A 183 15.52 24.43 7.10
N GLN A 184 14.46 24.46 6.28
CA GLN A 184 13.35 25.40 6.47
C GLN A 184 12.39 24.84 7.52
N LYS A 185 12.81 24.89 8.80
CA LYS A 185 12.06 24.39 9.97
C LYS A 185 10.60 24.85 9.94
N ASP A 186 10.38 26.12 9.62
CA ASP A 186 9.05 26.74 9.57
C ASP A 186 8.14 26.14 8.49
N LYS A 187 8.72 25.61 7.39
CA LYS A 187 7.96 24.97 6.30
C LYS A 187 7.72 23.49 6.54
N ALA A 188 8.59 22.81 7.29
CA ALA A 188 8.45 21.40 7.61
C ALA A 188 7.44 21.14 8.75
N LYS A 189 6.91 22.19 9.41
CA LYS A 189 6.00 22.09 10.56
C LYS A 189 6.48 21.11 11.64
N GLN A 190 7.79 21.10 11.89
CA GLN A 190 8.38 20.28 12.94
C GLN A 190 8.58 21.13 14.20
N ASP A 191 7.59 21.11 15.08
CA ASP A 191 7.69 21.77 16.41
C ASP A 191 8.71 21.09 17.34
N ILE A 192 9.22 19.91 16.95
CA ILE A 192 10.13 19.08 17.77
C ILE A 192 11.54 19.70 17.87
N PHE A 193 11.93 20.60 16.96
CA PHE A 193 13.26 21.20 16.94
C PHE A 193 13.42 22.50 17.75
N HIS A 194 12.48 22.82 18.64
CA HIS A 194 12.57 23.98 19.52
C HIS A 194 13.60 23.84 20.66
N THR A 195 14.19 22.65 20.85
CA THR A 195 15.13 22.40 21.95
C THR A 195 16.43 21.79 21.43
N LEU A 196 17.21 22.57 20.67
CA LEU A 196 18.65 22.38 20.50
C LEU A 196 19.33 23.75 20.44
#